data_AF-A0A382HQK6-F1
#
_entry.id   AF-A0A382HQK6-F1
#
_cell.length_a   1.000
_cell.length_b   1.000
_cell.length_c   1.000
_cell.angle_alpha   90.00
_cell.angle_beta   90.00
_cell.angle_gamma   90.00
#
_symmetry.space_group_name_H-M   'P 1'
#
loop_
_entity.id
_entity.type
_entity.pdbx_description
1 polymer ?
#
loop_
_entity_poly.entity_id
_entity_poly.type
_entity_poly.pdbx_seq_one_letter_code
_entity_poly.pdbx_strand_id
1 'polypeptide(L)' 'MTNRPVIFSIIIPFKSWSSDLEECLNYIKKLTLKEFELILLPDEETTVPEEFLDLPIILCPTG' A
#
# COMPACT_ATOMS: atom_id res chain seq x y z
N MET A 1 -17.45 -8.54 6.20
CA MET A 1 -15.99 -8.53 6.01
C MET A 1 -15.43 -9.82 6.55
N THR A 2 -15.01 -10.74 5.68
CA THR A 2 -14.32 -11.97 6.12
C THR A 2 -12.96 -11.56 6.66
N ASN A 3 -12.77 -11.71 7.98
CA ASN A 3 -11.52 -11.43 8.68
C ASN A 3 -10.52 -12.54 8.32
N ARG A 4 -9.92 -12.44 7.13
CA ARG A 4 -8.85 -13.36 6.71
C ARG A 4 -7.57 -12.94 7.42
N PRO A 5 -6.82 -13.89 8.00
CA PRO A 5 -5.58 -13.56 8.69
C PRO A 5 -4.59 -12.93 7.70
N VAL A 6 -3.98 -11.80 8.09
CA VAL A 6 -2.81 -11.25 7.38
C VAL A 6 -1.67 -12.24 7.54
N ILE A 7 -1.09 -12.70 6.42
CA ILE A 7 -0.01 -13.69 6.40
C ILE A 7 1.35 -13.00 6.30
N PHE A 8 1.42 -11.85 5.62
CA PHE A 8 2.65 -11.08 5.44
C PHE A 8 2.34 -9.60 5.21
N SER A 9 3.35 -8.76 5.43
CA SER A 9 3.27 -7.31 5.25
C SER A 9 4.18 -6.89 4.09
N ILE A 10 3.68 -6.02 3.23
CA ILE A 10 4.47 -5.34 2.21
C ILE A 10 4.74 -3.92 2.73
N ILE A 11 6.00 -3.54 2.86
CA ILE A 11 6.39 -2.23 3.39
C ILE A 11 7.10 -1.45 2.31
N ILE A 12 6.59 -0.27 1.95
CA ILE A 12 7.16 0.58 0.90
C ILE A 12 7.44 1.97 1.47
N PRO A 13 8.72 2.29 1.75
CA PRO A 13 9.13 3.66 2.02
C PRO A 13 9.28 4.46 0.73
N PHE A 14 8.85 5.72 0.75
CA PHE A 14 9.03 6.63 -0.37
C PHE A 14 9.04 8.09 0.09
N LYS A 15 9.80 8.93 -0.62
CA LYS A 15 9.88 10.35 -0.30
C LYS A 15 8.62 11.12 -0.70
N SER A 16 8.17 10.92 -1.93
CA SER A 16 7.00 11.57 -2.52
C SER A 16 6.26 10.60 -3.41
N TRP A 17 4.95 10.82 -3.61
CA TRP A 17 4.17 10.02 -4.54
C TRP A 17 4.75 10.10 -5.95
N SER A 18 4.90 8.96 -6.63
CA SER A 18 5.53 8.87 -7.96
C SER A 18 4.85 7.84 -8.86
N SER A 19 5.10 7.94 -10.17
CA SER A 19 4.62 6.96 -11.14
C SER A 19 5.17 5.55 -10.88
N ASP A 20 6.38 5.45 -10.32
CA ASP A 20 6.98 4.14 -9.99
C ASP A 20 6.23 3.48 -8.83
N LEU A 21 5.78 4.27 -7.84
CA LEU A 21 4.94 3.80 -6.76
C LEU A 21 3.59 3.32 -7.31
N GLU A 22 2.95 4.09 -8.18
CA GLU A 22 1.69 3.71 -8.81
C GLU A 22 1.81 2.42 -9.61
N GLU A 23 2.89 2.25 -10.37
CA GLU A 23 3.16 1.00 -11.08
C GLU A 23 3.30 -0.16 -10.09
N CYS A 24 4.06 0.02 -9.01
CA CYS A 24 4.23 -0.98 -7.96
C CYS A 24 2.89 -1.39 -7.34
N LEU A 25 2.05 -0.43 -6.96
CA LEU A 25 0.71 -0.66 -6.41
C LEU A 25 -0.20 -1.41 -7.40
N ASN A 26 -0.12 -1.08 -8.68
CA ASN A 26 -0.86 -1.76 -9.74
C ASN A 26 -0.43 -3.22 -9.92
N TYR A 27 0.83 -3.56 -9.67
CA TYR A 27 1.27 -4.96 -9.63
C TYR A 27 0.87 -5.66 -8.34
N ILE A 28 0.88 -4.98 -7.19
CA ILE A 28 0.41 -5.51 -5.91
C ILE A 28 -1.07 -5.92 -6.01
N LYS A 29 -1.90 -5.11 -6.67
CA LYS A 29 -3.30 -5.45 -7.01
C LYS A 29 -3.45 -6.76 -7.78
N LYS A 30 -2.43 -7.19 -8.53
CA LYS A 30 -2.47 -8.41 -9.36
C LYS A 30 -1.93 -9.65 -8.62
N LEU A 31 -1.42 -9.51 -7.39
CA LEU A 31 -0.92 -10.65 -6.62
C LEU A 31 -2.01 -11.71 -6.44
N THR A 32 -1.66 -12.97 -6.62
CA THR A 32 -2.58 -14.11 -6.46
C THR A 32 -2.98 -14.33 -5.00
N LEU A 33 -2.07 -14.03 -4.07
CA LEU A 33 -2.31 -14.08 -2.62
C LEU A 33 -2.81 -12.70 -2.14
N LYS A 34 -3.94 -12.66 -1.42
CA LYS A 34 -4.60 -11.42 -0.99
C LYS A 34 -4.55 -11.19 0.52
N GLU A 35 -4.05 -12.17 1.25
CA GLU A 35 -3.88 -12.17 2.70
C GLU A 35 -2.63 -11.37 3.11
N PHE A 36 -2.60 -10.10 2.73
CA PHE A 36 -1.52 -9.16 3.06
C PHE A 36 -2.05 -7.83 3.59
N GLU A 37 -1.16 -7.09 4.25
CA GLU A 37 -1.33 -5.66 4.52
C GLU A 37 -0.24 -4.88 3.78
N LEU A 38 -0.56 -3.66 3.36
CA LEU A 38 0.37 -2.79 2.65
C LEU A 38 0.64 -1.55 3.51
N ILE A 39 1.85 -1.44 4.03
CA ILE A 39 2.28 -0.33 4.88
C ILE A 39 3.10 0.64 4.02
N LEU A 40 2.53 1.81 3.80
CA LEU A 40 3.16 2.90 3.07
C LEU A 40 3.82 3.84 4.07
N LEU A 41 5.13 4.10 3.90
CA LEU A 41 5.92 4.98 4.75
C LEU A 41 6.34 6.22 3.94
N PRO A 42 5.45 7.20 3.74
CA PRO A 42 5.80 8.44 3.08
C PRO A 42 6.65 9.33 4.02
N ASP A 43 7.66 10.01 3.48
CA ASP A 43 8.40 11.02 4.27
C ASP A 43 7.46 12.16 4.68
N GLU A 44 6.67 12.69 3.73
CA GLU A 44 5.69 13.77 3.99
C GLU A 44 4.25 13.25 4.12
N GLU A 45 3.35 14.03 4.73
CA GLU A 45 1.92 13.70 4.73
C GLU A 45 1.38 13.58 3.29
N THR A 46 0.68 12.49 3.02
CA THR A 46 0.08 12.24 1.71
C THR A 46 -1.22 11.46 1.85
N THR A 47 -2.03 11.49 0.79
CA THR A 47 -3.29 10.76 0.70
C THR A 47 -3.19 9.69 -0.36
N VAL A 48 -3.77 8.52 -0.10
CA VAL A 48 -3.90 7.47 -1.10
C VAL A 48 -4.91 7.90 -2.17
N PRO A 49 -4.56 7.88 -3.47
CA PRO A 49 -5.50 8.14 -4.56
C PRO A 49 -6.68 7.17 -4.55
N GLU A 50 -7.86 7.63 -4.98
CA GLU A 50 -9.11 6.85 -4.96
C GLU A 50 -8.98 5.49 -5.64
N GLU A 51 -8.17 5.41 -6.68
CA GLU A 51 -7.97 4.19 -7.44
C GLU A 51 -7.39 3.05 -6.59
N PHE A 52 -6.64 3.34 -5.51
CA PHE A 52 -5.97 2.34 -4.65
C PHE A 52 -6.69 2.06 -3.33
N LEU A 53 -7.88 2.63 -3.11
CA LEU A 53 -8.65 2.43 -1.87
C LEU A 53 -9.18 0.99 -1.69
N ASP A 54 -9.09 0.15 -2.72
CA ASP A 54 -9.41 -1.27 -2.67
C ASP A 54 -8.29 -2.12 -2.02
N LEU A 55 -7.08 -1.57 -1.90
CA LEU A 55 -5.97 -2.24 -1.23
C LEU A 55 -6.04 -2.04 0.31
N PRO A 56 -5.58 -3.02 1.10
CA PRO A 56 -5.50 -2.92 2.56
C PRO A 56 -4.30 -2.04 2.96
N ILE A 57 -4.35 -0.75 2.62
CA ILE A 57 -3.27 0.21 2.86
C ILE A 57 -3.34 0.79 4.27
N ILE A 58 -2.18 0.87 4.90
CA ILE A 58 -1.91 1.60 6.15
C ILE A 58 -0.86 2.66 5.81
N LEU A 59 -1.19 3.94 6.02
CA LEU A 59 -0.24 5.04 5.90
C LEU A 59 0.41 5.32 7.25
N CYS A 60 1.73 5.28 7.32
CA CYS A 60 2.51 5.65 8.50
C CYS A 60 3.59 6.66 8.09
N PRO A 61 3.28 7.97 8.04
CA PRO A 61 4.24 9.01 7.69
C PRO A 61 5.44 9.03 8.64
N THR A 62 6.63 9.28 8.09
CA THR A 62 7.90 9.20 8.84
C THR A 62 8.58 10.54 9.13
N GLY A 63 8.17 11.64 8.49
CA GLY A 63 8.55 13.02 8.84
C GLY A 63 9.42 13.75 7.82
#